data_AF-A0A6A3FZV2-F1
#
_entry.id   AF-A0A6A3FZV2-F1
#
_cell.length_a   1.000
_cell.length_b   1.000
_cell.length_c   1.000
_cell.angle_alpha   90.00
_cell.angle_beta   90.00
_cell.angle_gamma   90.00
#
_symmetry.space_group_name_H-M   'P 1'
#
loop_
_entity.id
_entity.type
_entity.pdbx_description
1 polymer ?
#
loop_
_entity_poly.entity_id
_entity_poly.type
_entity_poly.pdbx_seq_one_letter_code
_entity_poly.pdbx_strand_id
1 'polypeptide(L)'
;MDLRDEIVAAYADDAVYAGIATYLHAPSDETLGALSRNTRNQIDRYHHDGDLLCYNIDKFDAPRVVVPNDDDLRARIIHEFHDSPMDAHLGREKTFAAVSRDFFWPHMYKWVRKWVRTCETCQRVKPSKSSQATLRPLPIATEAWRSVSMDFIFGLPPDAEGRTGVLVFVDRFTK
;
A
#
# COMPACT_ATOMS: atom_id res chain seq x y z
N MET A 1 -16.42 18.17 -10.88
CA MET A 1 -16.46 19.09 -9.73
C MET A 1 -15.05 19.11 -9.16
N ASP A 2 -14.59 20.23 -8.62
CA ASP A 2 -13.24 20.29 -8.05
C ASP A 2 -13.16 19.40 -6.79
N LEU A 3 -12.03 18.73 -6.54
CA LEU A 3 -11.85 17.86 -5.38
C LEU A 3 -12.09 18.63 -4.08
N ARG A 4 -11.69 19.89 -4.05
CA ARG A 4 -11.92 20.80 -2.92
C ARG A 4 -13.40 20.96 -2.63
N ASP A 5 -14.18 21.32 -3.65
CA ASP A 5 -15.63 21.56 -3.51
C ASP A 5 -16.35 20.31 -3.02
N GLU A 6 -15.90 19.12 -3.46
CA GLU A 6 -16.49 17.85 -3.02
C GLU A 6 -16.17 17.54 -1.56
N ILE A 7 -14.94 17.80 -1.10
CA ILE A 7 -14.57 17.68 0.31
C ILE A 7 -15.42 18.62 1.17
N VAL A 8 -15.57 19.88 0.74
CA VAL A 8 -16.35 20.90 1.46
C VAL A 8 -17.81 20.48 1.55
N ALA A 9 -18.41 20.05 0.44
CA ALA A 9 -19.80 19.58 0.42
C ALA A 9 -20.00 18.38 1.36
N ALA A 10 -19.07 17.42 1.35
CA ALA A 10 -19.14 16.22 2.17
C ALA A 10 -18.99 16.47 3.68
N TYR A 11 -18.52 17.64 4.13
CA TYR A 11 -18.54 17.98 5.56
C TYR A 11 -19.96 18.02 6.13
N ALA A 12 -20.96 18.40 5.34
CA ALA A 12 -22.35 18.48 5.80
C ALA A 12 -22.93 17.10 6.18
N ASP A 13 -22.44 16.05 5.52
CA ASP A 13 -22.90 14.67 5.74
C ASP A 13 -22.12 13.95 6.86
N ASP A 14 -21.03 14.54 7.36
CA ASP A 14 -20.24 14.01 8.46
C ASP A 14 -20.48 14.82 9.75
N ALA A 15 -21.34 14.30 10.63
CA ALA A 15 -21.69 14.94 11.89
C ALA A 15 -20.49 15.30 12.78
N VAL A 16 -19.38 14.56 12.69
CA VAL A 16 -18.17 14.85 13.47
C VAL A 16 -17.49 16.10 12.92
N TYR A 17 -17.24 16.15 11.62
CA TYR A 17 -16.56 17.28 11.00
C TYR A 17 -17.45 18.51 10.87
N ALA A 18 -18.77 18.34 10.66
CA ALA A 18 -19.75 19.42 10.76
C ALA A 18 -19.72 20.06 12.16
N GLY A 19 -19.67 19.25 13.22
CA GLY A 19 -19.55 19.75 14.60
C GLY A 19 -18.24 20.52 14.82
N ILE A 20 -17.11 19.98 14.37
CA ILE A 20 -15.80 20.66 14.47
C ILE A 20 -15.82 21.98 13.70
N ALA A 21 -16.31 21.98 12.46
CA ALA A 21 -16.41 23.17 11.63
C ALA A 21 -17.28 24.26 12.30
N THR A 22 -18.41 23.86 12.90
CA THR A 22 -19.30 24.74 13.66
C THR A 22 -18.60 25.37 14.86
N TYR A 23 -17.91 24.57 15.68
CA TYR A 23 -17.14 25.09 16.82
C TYR A 23 -16.04 26.06 16.37
N LEU A 24 -15.29 25.73 15.32
CA LEU A 24 -14.21 26.58 14.84
C LEU A 24 -14.72 27.89 14.22
N HIS A 25 -15.95 27.91 13.69
CA HIS A 25 -16.59 29.12 13.18
C HIS A 25 -17.10 30.03 14.31
N ALA A 26 -17.68 29.46 15.37
CA ALA A 26 -18.23 30.21 16.50
C ALA A 26 -17.88 29.55 17.87
N PRO A 27 -16.64 29.71 18.37
CA PRO A 27 -16.19 29.02 19.58
C PRO A 27 -16.97 29.45 20.82
N SER A 28 -17.60 28.51 21.51
CA SER A 28 -18.36 28.74 22.74
C SER A 28 -18.42 27.46 23.59
N ASP A 29 -18.76 27.58 24.88
CA ASP A 29 -18.92 26.41 25.76
C ASP A 29 -20.01 25.46 25.28
N GLU A 30 -21.07 26.00 24.64
CA GLU A 30 -22.15 25.21 24.05
C GLU A 30 -21.68 24.41 22.83
N THR A 31 -21.04 25.08 21.86
CA THR A 31 -20.50 24.40 20.66
C THR A 31 -19.39 23.43 21.00
N LEU A 32 -18.55 23.74 22.00
CA LEU A 32 -17.55 22.82 22.52
C LEU A 32 -18.20 21.62 23.22
N GLY A 33 -19.25 21.85 24.01
CA GLY A 33 -20.01 20.81 24.70
C GLY A 33 -20.72 19.83 23.77
N ALA A 34 -21.11 20.27 22.57
CA ALA A 34 -21.69 19.44 21.53
C ALA A 34 -20.69 18.44 20.91
N LEU A 35 -19.38 18.69 21.03
CA LEU A 35 -18.35 17.80 20.51
C LEU A 35 -18.13 16.58 21.43
N SER A 36 -17.80 15.44 20.80
CA SER A 36 -17.38 14.23 21.52
C SER A 36 -16.17 14.52 22.42
N ARG A 37 -16.04 13.78 23.53
CA ARG A 37 -14.89 13.94 24.44
C ARG A 37 -13.54 13.80 23.71
N ASN A 38 -13.44 12.85 22.78
CA ASN A 38 -12.21 12.64 22.04
C ASN A 38 -11.91 13.82 21.09
N THR A 39 -12.95 14.33 20.42
CA THR A 39 -12.84 15.50 19.54
C THR A 39 -12.40 16.73 20.30
N ARG A 40 -13.00 17.00 21.48
CA ARG A 40 -12.61 18.12 22.34
C ARG A 40 -11.14 18.07 22.75
N ASN A 41 -10.64 16.89 23.12
CA ASN A 41 -9.25 16.71 23.54
C ASN A 41 -8.23 16.97 22.41
N GLN A 42 -8.68 17.01 21.15
CA GLN A 42 -7.81 17.21 19.99
C GLN A 42 -8.23 18.45 19.19
N ILE A 43 -9.12 19.29 19.73
CA ILE A 43 -9.72 20.40 18.96
C ILE A 43 -8.68 21.44 18.54
N ASP A 44 -7.60 21.57 19.32
CA ASP A 44 -6.45 22.43 19.06
C ASP A 44 -5.62 21.99 17.84
N ARG A 45 -5.81 20.74 17.38
CA ARG A 45 -5.20 20.23 16.15
C ARG A 45 -5.97 20.59 14.90
N TYR A 46 -7.22 21.04 15.04
CA TYR A 46 -8.08 21.40 13.91
C TYR A 46 -8.12 22.91 13.73
N HIS A 47 -8.12 23.36 12.47
CA HIS A 47 -8.27 24.76 12.11
C HIS A 47 -8.91 24.88 10.72
N HIS A 48 -9.44 26.06 10.40
CA HIS A 48 -9.96 26.37 9.07
C HIS A 48 -8.87 26.94 8.16
N ASP A 49 -8.84 26.51 6.91
CA ASP A 49 -8.12 27.14 5.81
C ASP A 49 -9.08 27.45 4.66
N GLY A 50 -9.64 28.66 4.69
CA GLY A 50 -10.84 29.00 3.92
C GLY A 50 -12.02 28.11 4.34
N ASP A 51 -12.63 27.42 3.39
CA ASP A 51 -13.75 26.50 3.63
C ASP A 51 -13.31 25.06 3.98
N LEU A 52 -12.00 24.79 3.97
CA LEU A 52 -11.46 23.47 4.30
C LEU A 52 -11.15 23.35 5.79
N LEU A 53 -11.46 22.18 6.34
CA LEU A 53 -10.98 21.79 7.64
C LEU A 53 -9.59 21.17 7.51
N CYS A 54 -8.64 21.65 8.28
CA CYS A 54 -7.26 21.19 8.29
C CYS A 54 -6.86 20.62 9.66
N TYR A 55 -5.94 19.66 9.65
CA TYR A 55 -5.45 18.96 10.83
C TYR A 55 -3.92 18.98 10.91
N ASN A 56 -3.36 19.35 12.06
CA ASN A 56 -1.94 19.27 12.36
C ASN A 56 -1.64 18.12 13.32
N ILE A 57 -0.67 17.27 12.98
CA ILE A 57 -0.20 16.23 13.90
C ILE A 57 0.54 16.84 15.08
N ASP A 58 1.43 17.79 14.79
CA ASP A 58 2.19 18.58 15.74
C ASP A 58 2.33 20.04 15.25
N LYS A 59 3.00 20.89 16.05
CA LYS A 59 3.15 22.33 15.75
C LYS A 59 4.06 22.66 14.56
N PHE A 60 4.81 21.68 14.06
CA PHE A 60 5.80 21.85 12.99
C PHE A 60 5.39 21.14 11.70
N ASP A 61 4.40 20.25 11.77
CA ASP A 61 3.87 19.52 10.63
C ASP A 61 3.00 20.43 9.76
N ALA A 62 3.11 20.24 8.44
CA ALA A 62 2.26 20.94 7.49
C ALA A 62 0.78 20.58 7.75
N PRO A 63 -0.15 21.54 7.64
CA PRO A 63 -1.55 21.27 7.81
C PRO A 63 -2.06 20.33 6.71
N ARG A 64 -2.85 19.33 7.10
CA ARG A 64 -3.40 18.33 6.20
C ARG A 64 -4.90 18.52 6.07
N VAL A 65 -5.42 18.49 4.85
CA VAL A 65 -6.85 18.61 4.58
C VAL A 65 -7.58 17.40 5.15
N VAL A 66 -8.58 17.67 5.97
CA VAL A 66 -9.40 16.65 6.60
C VAL A 66 -10.42 16.14 5.59
N VAL A 67 -10.39 14.83 5.35
CA VAL A 67 -11.34 14.17 4.44
C VAL A 67 -12.48 13.54 5.25
N PRO A 68 -13.74 13.91 4.97
CA PRO A 68 -14.94 13.34 5.61
C PRO A 68 -15.02 11.83 5.55
N ASN A 69 -15.93 11.25 6.33
CA ASN A 69 -16.27 9.84 6.27
C ASN A 69 -17.12 9.49 5.04
N ASP A 70 -16.57 9.79 3.87
CA ASP A 70 -17.08 9.42 2.55
C ASP A 70 -16.13 8.39 1.93
N ASP A 71 -16.66 7.18 1.72
CA ASP A 71 -15.90 6.04 1.24
C ASP A 71 -15.45 6.21 -0.23
N ASP A 72 -16.27 6.84 -1.07
CA ASP A 72 -16.00 7.07 -2.48
C ASP A 72 -14.95 8.16 -2.66
N LEU A 73 -15.06 9.25 -1.88
CA LEU A 73 -14.08 10.33 -1.86
C LEU A 73 -12.71 9.84 -1.39
N ARG A 74 -12.67 9.07 -0.29
CA ARG A 74 -11.42 8.46 0.21
C ARG A 74 -10.83 7.47 -0.79
N ALA A 75 -11.66 6.65 -1.42
CA ALA A 75 -11.23 5.72 -2.46
C ALA A 75 -10.61 6.46 -3.65
N ARG A 76 -11.26 7.53 -4.13
CA ARG A 76 -10.75 8.34 -5.25
C ARG A 76 -9.43 9.01 -4.91
N ILE A 77 -9.28 9.56 -3.71
CA ILE A 77 -8.00 10.12 -3.26
C ILE A 77 -6.93 9.03 -3.27
N ILE A 78 -7.16 7.87 -2.66
CA ILE A 78 -6.14 6.80 -2.65
C ILE A 78 -5.81 6.32 -4.07
N HIS A 79 -6.81 6.21 -4.95
CA HIS A 79 -6.63 5.84 -6.35
C HIS A 79 -5.66 6.80 -7.07
N GLU A 80 -5.84 8.11 -6.89
CA GLU A 80 -4.98 9.10 -7.55
C GLU A 80 -3.50 8.93 -7.19
N PHE A 81 -3.20 8.64 -5.93
CA PHE A 81 -1.81 8.44 -5.45
C PHE A 81 -1.27 7.01 -5.64
N HIS A 82 -2.09 6.06 -6.06
CA HIS A 82 -1.68 4.66 -6.20
C HIS A 82 -1.72 4.18 -7.66
N ASP A 83 -2.83 4.43 -8.33
CA ASP A 83 -3.16 3.90 -9.65
C ASP A 83 -2.84 4.89 -10.78
N SER A 84 -2.43 6.12 -10.45
CA SER A 84 -1.93 7.08 -11.45
C SER A 84 -0.72 6.51 -12.20
N PRO A 85 -0.64 6.70 -13.54
CA PRO A 85 0.51 6.26 -14.33
C PRO A 85 1.86 6.78 -13.81
N MET A 86 1.86 7.92 -13.13
CA MET A 86 3.07 8.52 -12.56
C MET A 86 3.51 7.85 -11.26
N ASP A 87 2.58 7.31 -10.47
CA ASP A 87 2.85 6.72 -9.15
C ASP A 87 3.19 5.22 -9.22
N ALA A 88 3.17 4.61 -10.41
CA ALA A 88 3.73 3.27 -10.66
C ALA A 88 3.30 2.18 -9.64
N HIS A 89 2.06 2.25 -9.13
CA HIS A 89 1.54 1.29 -8.15
C HIS A 89 2.45 1.14 -6.91
N LEU A 90 2.79 2.28 -6.28
CA LEU A 90 3.62 2.30 -5.07
C LEU A 90 3.15 1.28 -4.02
N GLY A 91 4.11 0.67 -3.33
CA GLY A 91 3.81 -0.20 -2.19
C GLY A 91 3.17 0.60 -1.04
N ARG A 92 2.44 -0.12 -0.17
CA ARG A 92 1.67 0.42 0.97
C ARG A 92 2.29 1.61 1.70
N GLU A 93 3.56 1.49 2.12
CA GLU A 93 4.21 2.55 2.91
C GLU A 93 4.40 3.84 2.11
N LYS A 94 4.76 3.70 0.83
CA LYS A 94 4.96 4.84 -0.06
C LYS A 94 3.64 5.49 -0.43
N THR A 95 2.60 4.72 -0.72
CA THR A 95 1.25 5.26 -0.96
C THR A 95 0.73 5.99 0.28
N PHE A 96 0.90 5.42 1.46
CA PHE A 96 0.48 6.09 2.70
C PHE A 96 1.25 7.40 2.89
N ALA A 97 2.58 7.38 2.73
CA ALA A 97 3.40 8.57 2.86
C ALA A 97 3.06 9.65 1.83
N ALA A 98 2.59 9.28 0.64
CA ALA A 98 2.15 10.23 -0.38
C ALA A 98 0.81 10.87 0.00
N VAL A 99 -0.22 10.05 0.25
CA VAL A 99 -1.56 10.53 0.63
C VAL A 99 -1.53 11.33 1.93
N SER A 100 -0.72 10.90 2.91
CA SER A 100 -0.66 11.55 4.22
C SER A 100 0.09 12.88 4.23
N ARG A 101 0.73 13.29 3.12
CA ARG A 101 1.35 14.63 3.04
C ARG A 101 0.29 15.72 3.06
N ASP A 102 -0.77 15.51 2.29
CA ASP A 102 -1.77 16.54 2.02
C ASP A 102 -3.11 16.26 2.69
N PHE A 103 -3.39 15.00 3.02
CA PHE A 103 -4.70 14.59 3.56
C PHE A 103 -4.61 13.94 4.94
N PHE A 104 -5.71 14.05 5.68
CA PHE A 104 -5.90 13.40 6.96
C PHE A 104 -7.31 12.81 7.11
N TRP A 105 -7.38 11.58 7.63
CA TRP A 105 -8.56 11.04 8.29
C TRP A 105 -8.17 9.96 9.30
N PRO A 106 -9.01 9.65 10.30
CA PRO A 106 -8.76 8.58 11.24
C PRO A 106 -8.55 7.23 10.53
N HIS A 107 -7.51 6.51 10.94
CA HIS A 107 -7.19 5.17 10.42
C HIS A 107 -6.88 5.10 8.90
N MET A 108 -6.40 6.19 8.28
CA MET A 108 -5.89 6.22 6.90
C MET A 108 -5.04 5.02 6.52
N TYR A 109 -4.09 4.62 7.37
CA TYR A 109 -3.20 3.51 7.08
C TYR A 109 -3.95 2.19 6.84
N LYS A 110 -5.08 1.95 7.56
CA LYS A 110 -5.92 0.76 7.36
C LYS A 110 -6.57 0.77 5.98
N TRP A 111 -7.02 1.94 5.54
CA TRP A 111 -7.61 2.18 4.23
C TRP A 111 -6.60 1.94 3.11
N VAL A 112 -5.45 2.63 3.16
CA VAL A 112 -4.36 2.47 2.18
C VAL A 112 -3.88 1.02 2.12
N ARG A 113 -3.71 0.37 3.28
CA ARG A 113 -3.34 -1.06 3.34
C ARG A 113 -4.37 -1.95 2.65
N LYS A 114 -5.66 -1.67 2.83
CA LYS A 114 -6.74 -2.44 2.18
C LYS A 114 -6.67 -2.24 0.67
N TRP A 115 -6.57 -1.00 0.21
CA TRP A 115 -6.50 -0.62 -1.20
C TRP A 115 -5.37 -1.32 -1.94
N VAL A 116 -4.13 -1.15 -1.48
CA VAL A 116 -2.94 -1.75 -2.13
C VAL A 116 -2.99 -3.29 -2.10
N ARG A 117 -3.60 -3.88 -1.07
CA ARG A 117 -3.78 -5.33 -0.98
C ARG A 117 -4.81 -5.85 -1.99
N THR A 118 -5.82 -5.05 -2.35
CA THR A 118 -6.86 -5.42 -3.32
C THR A 118 -6.56 -4.96 -4.73
N CYS A 119 -5.51 -4.14 -4.95
CA CYS A 119 -5.07 -3.74 -6.28
C CYS A 119 -4.62 -4.95 -7.11
N GLU A 120 -5.34 -5.23 -8.18
CA GLU A 120 -5.10 -6.37 -9.07
C GLU A 120 -3.72 -6.30 -9.73
N THR A 121 -3.32 -5.12 -10.23
CA THR A 121 -2.01 -4.91 -10.85
C THR A 121 -0.90 -5.25 -9.88
N CYS A 122 -0.95 -4.73 -8.64
CA CYS A 122 0.00 -5.07 -7.60
C CYS A 122 0.03 -6.57 -7.30
N GLN A 123 -1.12 -7.23 -7.20
CA GLN A 123 -1.17 -8.67 -6.90
C GLN A 123 -0.61 -9.53 -8.04
N ARG A 124 -0.76 -9.09 -9.30
CA ARG A 124 -0.23 -9.80 -10.47
C ARG A 124 1.29 -9.66 -10.61
N VAL A 125 1.84 -8.47 -10.35
CA VAL A 125 3.29 -8.21 -10.54
C VAL A 125 4.12 -8.62 -9.32
N LYS A 126 3.53 -8.63 -8.13
CA LYS A 126 4.28 -8.93 -6.92
C LYS A 126 4.66 -10.41 -6.90
N PRO A 127 5.96 -10.73 -6.78
CA PRO A 127 6.38 -12.12 -6.63
C PRO A 127 5.63 -12.72 -5.45
N SER A 128 5.06 -13.91 -5.65
CA SER A 128 4.52 -14.67 -4.54
C SER A 128 5.64 -14.84 -3.51
N LYS A 129 5.31 -14.71 -2.22
CA LYS A 129 6.23 -15.19 -1.19
C LYS A 129 6.45 -16.66 -1.52
N SER A 130 7.69 -17.00 -1.89
CA SER A 130 8.07 -18.35 -2.30
C SER A 130 7.38 -19.35 -1.38
N SER A 131 6.36 -20.02 -1.90
CA SER A 131 5.78 -21.20 -1.28
C SER A 131 6.65 -22.40 -1.65
N GLN A 132 7.97 -22.21 -1.77
CA GLN A 132 8.89 -23.32 -1.97
C GLN A 132 8.64 -24.28 -0.83
N ALA A 133 7.99 -25.39 -1.17
CA ALA A 133 7.90 -26.52 -0.30
C ALA A 133 9.32 -26.89 0.12
N THR A 134 9.47 -27.35 1.36
CA THR A 134 10.73 -27.87 1.83
C THR A 134 11.26 -28.87 0.81
N LEU A 135 12.49 -28.64 0.32
CA LEU A 135 13.13 -29.53 -0.63
C LEU A 135 13.18 -30.92 -0.01
N ARG A 136 12.57 -31.91 -0.68
CA ARG A 136 12.70 -33.32 -0.29
C ARG A 136 13.92 -33.88 -0.98
N PRO A 137 14.99 -34.24 -0.25
CA PRO A 137 16.16 -34.84 -0.87
C PRO A 137 15.76 -36.18 -1.51
N LEU A 138 16.37 -36.48 -2.65
CA LEU A 138 16.27 -37.79 -3.25
C LEU A 138 16.93 -38.83 -2.32
N PRO A 139 16.47 -40.10 -2.34
CA PRO A 139 17.14 -41.17 -1.60
C PRO A 139 18.65 -41.22 -1.92
N ILE A 140 19.44 -41.55 -0.90
CA ILE A 140 20.87 -41.80 -1.04
C ILE A 140 21.05 -43.10 -1.83
N ALA A 141 21.86 -43.08 -2.88
CA ALA A 141 22.17 -44.28 -3.64
C ALA A 141 23.01 -45.23 -2.76
N THR A 142 22.72 -46.53 -2.80
CA THR A 142 23.43 -47.55 -1.99
C THR A 142 24.42 -48.38 -2.79
N GLU A 143 24.33 -48.32 -4.13
CA GLU A 143 25.11 -49.12 -5.08
C GLU A 143 25.39 -48.28 -6.32
N ALA A 144 26.55 -48.52 -6.94
CA ALA A 144 26.91 -47.90 -8.21
C ALA A 144 25.89 -48.24 -9.30
N TRP A 145 25.60 -47.26 -10.16
CA TRP A 145 24.69 -47.37 -11.32
C TRP A 145 23.21 -47.57 -10.96
N ARG A 146 22.85 -47.56 -9.67
CA ARG A 146 21.45 -47.67 -9.22
C ARG A 146 20.67 -46.36 -9.34
N SER A 147 21.36 -45.23 -9.35
CA SER A 147 20.77 -43.90 -9.54
C SER A 147 21.74 -43.01 -10.31
N VAL A 148 21.34 -42.59 -11.50
CA VAL A 148 22.13 -41.71 -12.38
C VAL A 148 21.37 -40.40 -12.58
N SER A 149 22.01 -39.27 -12.36
CA SER A 149 21.49 -37.97 -12.80
C SER A 149 21.96 -37.67 -14.21
N MET A 150 21.10 -37.01 -14.98
CA MET A 150 21.34 -36.62 -16.36
C MET A 150 21.14 -35.11 -16.49
N ASP A 151 22.04 -34.44 -17.20
CA ASP A 151 21.91 -33.00 -17.48
C ASP A 151 22.36 -32.67 -18.91
N PHE A 152 21.74 -31.65 -19.49
CA PHE A 152 22.10 -31.14 -20.81
C PHE A 152 22.67 -29.74 -20.70
N ILE A 153 23.88 -29.56 -21.22
CA ILE A 153 24.52 -28.26 -21.34
C ILE A 153 24.48 -27.86 -22.82
N PHE A 154 23.81 -26.76 -23.14
CA PHE A 154 23.73 -26.21 -24.49
C PHE A 154 24.36 -24.81 -24.58
N GLY A 155 24.59 -24.34 -25.80
CA GLY A 155 25.14 -23.01 -26.06
C GLY A 155 26.67 -22.93 -25.97
N LEU A 156 27.34 -24.07 -26.05
CA LEU A 156 28.80 -24.12 -26.14
C LEU A 156 29.25 -23.75 -27.57
N PRO A 157 30.48 -23.21 -27.73
CA PRO A 157 31.05 -23.01 -29.05
C PRO A 157 31.02 -24.31 -29.87
N PRO A 158 30.72 -24.23 -31.18
CA PRO A 158 30.70 -25.40 -32.04
C PRO A 158 32.09 -26.02 -32.10
N ASP A 159 32.15 -27.34 -31.98
CA ASP A 159 33.37 -28.07 -32.29
C ASP A 159 33.57 -28.24 -33.80
N ALA A 160 34.61 -29.00 -34.18
CA ALA A 160 34.93 -29.25 -35.59
C ALA A 160 33.80 -29.94 -36.38
N GLU A 161 32.88 -30.61 -35.71
CA GLU A 161 31.73 -31.30 -36.29
C GLU A 161 30.42 -30.48 -36.13
N GLY A 162 30.50 -29.26 -35.59
CA GLY A 162 29.36 -28.37 -35.38
C GLY A 162 28.52 -28.70 -34.15
N ARG A 163 28.99 -29.56 -33.24
CA ARG A 163 28.27 -29.92 -32.00
C ARG A 163 28.40 -28.80 -30.97
N THR A 164 27.30 -28.42 -30.30
CA THR A 164 27.22 -27.25 -29.40
C THR A 164 26.70 -27.58 -28.00
N GLY A 165 26.61 -28.87 -27.66
CA GLY A 165 26.09 -29.31 -26.38
C GLY A 165 26.73 -30.59 -25.88
N VAL A 166 26.63 -30.79 -24.57
CA VAL A 166 27.15 -31.96 -23.86
C VAL A 166 26.02 -32.57 -23.03
N LEU A 167 25.88 -33.88 -23.14
CA LEU A 167 25.01 -34.68 -22.28
C LEU A 167 25.85 -35.32 -21.19
N VAL A 168 25.54 -35.00 -19.92
CA VAL A 168 26.29 -35.49 -18.77
C VAL A 168 25.47 -36.56 -18.05
N PHE A 169 26.11 -37.69 -17.75
CA PHE A 169 25.57 -38.72 -16.86
C PHE A 169 26.47 -38.82 -15.64
N VAL A 170 25.89 -38.74 -14.44
CA VAL A 170 26.61 -38.87 -13.17
C VAL A 170 25.95 -39.94 -12.32
N ASP A 171 26.71 -40.97 -11.98
CA ASP A 171 26.29 -41.95 -10.98
C ASP A 171 26.32 -41.31 -9.59
N ARG A 172 25.16 -41.28 -8.92
CA ARG A 172 24.95 -40.60 -7.64
C ARG A 172 25.51 -41.36 -6.42
N PHE A 173 26.08 -42.54 -6.63
CA PHE A 173 26.77 -43.30 -5.58
C PHE A 173 28.27 -42.99 -5.56
N THR A 174 28.91 -42.95 -6.74
CA THR A 174 30.35 -42.73 -6.86
C THR A 174 30.78 -41.26 -6.88
N LYS A 175 29.83 -40.33 -7.05
CA LYS A 175 30.01 -38.87 -7.01
C LYS A 175 28.84 -38.20 -6.28
#